data_AF-A0A355ILR1-F1
#
_entry.id   AF-A0A355ILR1-F1
#
_cell.length_a   1.000
_cell.length_b   1.000
_cell.length_c   1.000
_cell.angle_alpha   90.00
_cell.angle_beta   90.00
_cell.angle_gamma   90.00
#
_symmetry.space_group_name_H-M   'P 1'
#
loop_
_entity.id
_entity.type
_entity.pdbx_description
1 polymer ?
#
loop_
_entity_poly.entity_id
_entity_poly.type
_entity_poly.pdbx_seq_one_letter_code
_entity_poly.pdbx_strand_id
1 'polypeptide(L)'
;QIAEGWTVTLPDHVHEIINKRTDKTWPTTWFAPRLNDSPAFKDVYSVMNNWGANHGAINYGHIGADLIALAAILRIPVCMHNVPTDQVFRPAVWSAFGMDPEGADYRACQEFGPLYG
;
A
#
# COMPACT_ATOMS: atom_id res chain seq x y z
N GLN A 1 -2.01 4.32 -2.30
CA GLN A 1 -1.44 3.72 -1.09
C GLN A 1 -1.56 2.21 -1.20
N ILE A 2 -0.49 1.47 -0.92
CA ILE A 2 -0.42 0.01 -1.05
C ILE A 2 0.25 -0.52 0.22
N ALA A 3 -0.34 -1.50 0.90
CA ALA A 3 0.27 -2.13 2.06
C ALA A 3 0.12 -3.65 1.94
N GLU A 4 1.21 -4.33 1.59
CA GLU A 4 1.26 -5.79 1.58
C GLU A 4 1.43 -6.32 3.00
N GLY A 5 0.87 -7.50 3.25
CA GLY A 5 0.89 -8.14 4.56
C GLY A 5 0.19 -9.49 4.52
N TRP A 6 -0.22 -9.97 5.68
CA TRP A 6 -0.89 -11.27 5.81
C TRP A 6 -2.14 -11.15 6.67
N THR A 7 -3.10 -12.01 6.38
CA THR A 7 -4.14 -12.32 7.36
C THR A 7 -3.51 -13.09 8.50
N VAL A 8 -3.97 -12.82 9.74
CA VAL A 8 -3.49 -13.53 10.92
C VAL A 8 -4.63 -14.24 11.63
N THR A 9 -4.35 -15.44 12.10
CA THR A 9 -5.25 -16.18 12.99
C THR A 9 -4.86 -15.87 14.43
N LEU A 10 -5.76 -15.27 15.18
CA LEU A 10 -5.59 -15.07 16.61
C LEU A 10 -6.06 -16.32 17.37
N PRO A 11 -5.49 -16.61 18.56
CA PRO A 11 -6.11 -17.58 19.46
C PRO A 11 -7.57 -17.19 19.74
N ASP A 12 -8.48 -18.17 19.76
CA ASP A 12 -9.93 -17.93 19.85
C ASP A 12 -10.32 -16.99 20.98
N HIS A 13 -9.74 -17.20 22.18
CA HIS A 13 -10.03 -16.36 23.35
C HIS A 13 -9.63 -14.88 23.14
N VAL A 14 -8.56 -14.60 22.39
CA VAL A 14 -8.13 -13.24 22.05
C VAL A 14 -9.08 -12.62 21.02
N HIS A 15 -9.40 -13.36 19.95
CA HIS A 15 -10.36 -12.92 18.94
C HIS A 15 -11.70 -12.56 19.58
N GLU A 16 -12.25 -13.44 20.41
CA GLU A 16 -13.55 -13.27 21.05
C GLU A 16 -13.61 -12.01 21.93
N ILE A 17 -12.53 -11.70 22.66
CA ILE A 17 -12.45 -10.50 23.51
C ILE A 17 -12.51 -9.23 22.64
N ILE A 18 -11.75 -9.18 21.55
CA ILE A 18 -11.67 -7.97 20.71
C ILE A 18 -12.94 -7.83 19.86
N ASN A 19 -13.40 -8.91 19.21
CA ASN A 19 -14.57 -8.91 18.32
C ASN A 19 -15.86 -8.45 19.05
N LYS A 20 -16.08 -8.91 20.29
CA LYS A 20 -17.22 -8.48 21.11
C LYS A 20 -17.20 -7.00 21.50
N ARG A 21 -16.01 -6.38 21.48
CA ARG A 21 -15.79 -4.98 21.86
C ARG A 21 -15.77 -4.01 20.66
N THR A 22 -15.81 -4.53 19.44
CA THR A 22 -15.89 -3.75 18.20
C THR A 22 -17.29 -3.90 17.61
N ASP A 23 -17.48 -4.79 16.63
CA ASP A 23 -18.78 -5.06 15.99
C ASP A 23 -18.92 -6.53 15.64
N LYS A 24 -19.36 -7.34 16.62
CA LYS A 24 -19.44 -8.82 16.49
C LYS A 24 -20.37 -9.35 15.39
N THR A 25 -21.21 -8.50 14.80
CA THR A 25 -22.15 -8.88 13.74
C THR A 25 -21.56 -8.67 12.34
N TRP A 26 -20.38 -8.05 12.25
CA TRP A 26 -19.71 -7.74 10.98
C TRP A 26 -18.56 -8.72 10.70
N PRO A 27 -18.22 -8.96 9.42
CA PRO A 27 -17.07 -9.77 9.07
C PRO A 27 -15.77 -9.09 9.52
N THR A 28 -14.89 -9.86 10.16
CA THR A 28 -13.59 -9.37 10.65
C THR A 28 -12.44 -9.98 9.85
N THR A 29 -11.47 -9.16 9.46
CA THR A 29 -10.16 -9.59 8.95
C THR A 29 -9.07 -9.00 9.83
N TRP A 30 -8.28 -9.86 10.48
CA TRP A 30 -7.08 -9.42 11.19
C TRP A 30 -5.91 -9.35 10.22
N PHE A 31 -5.30 -8.18 10.09
CA PHE A 31 -4.26 -7.90 9.12
C PHE A 31 -2.97 -7.46 9.81
N ALA A 32 -1.84 -8.04 9.40
CA ALA A 32 -0.50 -7.64 9.81
C ALA A 32 0.29 -7.14 8.58
N PRO A 33 0.59 -5.84 8.46
CA PRO A 33 1.37 -5.31 7.35
C PRO A 33 2.84 -5.77 7.45
N ARG A 34 3.46 -6.00 6.29
CA ARG A 34 4.91 -6.16 6.21
C ARG A 34 5.57 -4.82 6.54
N LEU A 35 6.43 -4.81 7.54
CA LEU A 35 7.19 -3.62 7.93
C LEU A 35 8.48 -3.49 7.11
N ASN A 36 9.01 -2.28 7.03
CA ASN A 36 10.33 -2.00 6.45
C ASN A 36 10.91 -0.72 7.06
N ASP A 37 12.06 -0.27 6.56
CA ASP A 37 12.78 0.89 7.11
C ASP A 37 12.20 2.26 6.70
N SER A 38 11.12 2.30 5.91
CA SER A 38 10.47 3.55 5.53
C SER A 38 9.60 4.12 6.67
N PRO A 39 9.46 5.46 6.79
CA PRO A 39 8.71 6.07 7.90
C PRO A 39 7.25 5.59 8.03
N ALA A 40 6.59 5.30 6.91
CA ALA A 40 5.19 4.86 6.89
C ALA A 40 5.01 3.38 7.28
N PHE A 41 6.08 2.58 7.25
CA PHE A 41 6.06 1.15 7.53
C PHE A 41 7.05 0.73 8.63
N LYS A 42 7.55 1.69 9.42
CA LYS A 42 8.45 1.42 10.56
C LYS A 42 7.79 0.59 11.67
N ASP A 43 6.48 0.73 11.84
CA ASP A 43 5.65 -0.01 12.80
C ASP A 43 4.19 -0.03 12.32
N VAL A 44 3.39 -0.95 12.89
CA VAL A 44 1.98 -1.14 12.50
C VAL A 44 1.14 0.12 12.74
N TYR A 45 1.48 0.87 13.79
CA TYR A 45 0.82 2.15 14.08
C TYR A 45 1.04 3.15 12.94
N SER A 46 2.26 3.25 12.44
CA SER A 46 2.62 4.18 11.36
C SER A 46 1.90 3.85 10.06
N VAL A 47 1.68 2.56 9.78
CA VAL A 47 0.88 2.14 8.62
C VAL A 47 -0.56 2.68 8.74
N MET A 48 -1.19 2.50 9.91
CA MET A 48 -2.54 3.00 10.16
C MET A 48 -2.60 4.53 10.16
N ASN A 49 -1.64 5.19 10.82
CA ASN A 49 -1.60 6.64 10.97
C ASN A 49 -1.35 7.39 9.65
N ASN A 50 -0.73 6.74 8.66
CA ASN A 50 -0.53 7.32 7.32
C ASN A 50 -1.62 6.90 6.32
N TRP A 51 -2.56 6.02 6.68
CA TRP A 51 -3.63 5.62 5.77
C TRP A 51 -4.60 6.78 5.54
N GLY A 52 -4.87 7.11 4.28
CA GLY A 52 -5.51 8.38 3.88
C GLY A 52 -7.04 8.39 3.93
N ALA A 53 -7.67 7.30 4.37
CA ALA A 53 -9.12 7.15 4.41
C ALA A 53 -9.56 6.18 5.53
N ASN A 54 -10.86 6.11 5.82
CA ASN A 54 -11.41 5.12 6.75
C ASN A 54 -11.65 3.74 6.11
N HIS A 55 -11.58 3.65 4.78
CA HIS A 55 -11.75 2.42 4.01
C HIS A 55 -10.44 1.95 3.37
N GLY A 56 -10.40 0.67 3.01
CA GLY A 56 -9.36 0.06 2.19
C GLY A 56 -9.94 -1.09 1.36
N ALA A 57 -9.23 -1.49 0.31
CA ALA A 57 -9.56 -2.65 -0.50
C ALA A 57 -8.52 -3.75 -0.28
N ILE A 58 -8.97 -4.95 0.09
CA ILE A 58 -8.10 -6.10 0.35
C ILE A 58 -8.18 -7.06 -0.85
N ASN A 59 -7.03 -7.44 -1.39
CA ASN A 59 -6.89 -8.43 -2.46
C ASN A 59 -6.06 -9.62 -1.94
N TYR A 60 -6.34 -10.83 -2.43
CA TYR A 60 -5.55 -12.01 -2.09
C TYR A 60 -4.22 -12.02 -2.87
N GLY A 61 -3.13 -12.29 -2.16
CA GLY A 61 -1.78 -12.29 -2.73
C GLY A 61 -1.08 -10.93 -2.59
N HIS A 62 0.19 -10.91 -2.98
CA HIS A 62 1.04 -9.71 -2.95
C HIS A 62 1.14 -9.14 -4.36
N ILE A 63 0.15 -8.31 -4.71
CA ILE A 63 -0.01 -7.69 -6.05
C ILE A 63 0.48 -6.24 -6.08
N GLY A 64 1.29 -5.82 -5.11
CA GLY A 64 1.71 -4.42 -4.99
C GLY A 64 2.54 -3.95 -6.17
N ALA A 65 3.42 -4.80 -6.71
CA ALA A 65 4.19 -4.49 -7.92
C ALA A 65 3.28 -4.28 -9.15
N ASP A 66 2.26 -5.12 -9.30
CA ASP A 66 1.28 -4.99 -10.39
C ASP A 66 0.50 -3.68 -10.30
N LEU A 67 0.07 -3.30 -9.08
CA LEU A 67 -0.60 -2.03 -8.83
C LEU A 67 0.31 -0.82 -9.09
N ILE A 68 1.60 -0.91 -8.77
CA ILE A 68 2.58 0.14 -9.09
C ILE A 68 2.74 0.30 -10.61
N ALA A 69 2.87 -0.80 -11.34
CA ALA A 69 2.99 -0.76 -12.79
C ALA A 69 1.72 -0.18 -13.45
N LEU A 70 0.55 -0.63 -12.99
CA LEU A 70 -0.74 -0.09 -13.44
C LEU A 70 -0.87 1.40 -13.13
N ALA A 71 -0.52 1.83 -11.91
CA ALA A 71 -0.58 3.22 -11.51
C ALA A 71 0.33 4.11 -12.38
N ALA A 72 1.53 3.63 -12.74
CA ALA A 72 2.43 4.34 -13.65
C ALA A 72 1.84 4.47 -15.08
N ILE A 73 1.22 3.42 -15.62
CA ILE A 73 0.52 3.48 -16.91
C ILE A 73 -0.58 4.56 -16.89
N LEU A 74 -1.30 4.64 -15.78
CA LEU A 74 -2.40 5.58 -15.54
C LEU A 74 -1.95 6.95 -15.01
N ARG A 75 -0.64 7.15 -14.78
CA ARG A 75 -0.04 8.39 -14.25
C ARG A 75 -0.62 8.81 -12.89
N ILE A 76 -0.86 7.82 -12.03
CA ILE A 76 -1.31 8.02 -10.66
C ILE A 76 -0.10 7.82 -9.74
N PRO A 77 0.36 8.84 -9.00
CA PRO A 77 1.53 8.71 -8.14
C PRO A 77 1.25 7.79 -6.95
N VAL A 78 2.21 6.92 -6.61
CA VAL A 78 2.11 5.99 -5.49
C VAL A 78 2.69 6.64 -4.23
N CYS A 79 1.83 7.26 -3.43
CA CYS A 79 2.22 8.03 -2.23
C CYS A 79 2.63 7.22 -0.99
N MET A 80 2.51 5.88 -1.01
CA MET A 80 2.87 4.99 0.09
C MET A 80 2.87 3.54 -0.42
N HIS A 81 3.98 2.82 -0.29
CA HIS A 81 4.06 1.37 -0.52
C HIS A 81 5.18 0.69 0.29
N ASN A 82 5.04 -0.61 0.55
CA ASN A 82 6.08 -1.47 1.16
C ASN A 82 6.61 -2.56 0.22
N VAL A 83 6.31 -2.46 -1.08
CA VAL A 83 6.84 -3.33 -2.13
C VAL A 83 8.38 -3.17 -2.22
N PRO A 84 9.14 -4.27 -2.31
CA PRO A 84 10.59 -4.23 -2.53
C PRO A 84 10.98 -3.41 -3.77
N THR A 85 12.06 -2.65 -3.67
CA THR A 85 12.48 -1.70 -4.71
C THR A 85 12.87 -2.37 -6.03
N ASP A 86 13.37 -3.60 -5.98
CA ASP A 86 13.73 -4.42 -7.14
C ASP A 86 12.52 -4.96 -7.93
N GLN A 87 11.32 -4.90 -7.35
CA GLN A 87 10.07 -5.29 -8.00
C GLN A 87 9.31 -4.08 -8.59
N VAL A 88 9.76 -2.85 -8.32
CA VAL A 88 9.15 -1.65 -8.87
C VAL A 88 9.42 -1.58 -10.37
N PHE A 89 8.36 -1.76 -11.16
CA PHE A 89 8.44 -1.69 -12.61
C PHE A 89 7.57 -0.56 -13.16
N ARG A 90 8.19 0.37 -13.88
CA ARG A 90 7.55 1.55 -14.49
C ARG A 90 8.12 1.77 -15.90
N PRO A 91 7.47 2.57 -16.76
CA PRO A 91 8.04 2.92 -18.06
C PRO A 91 9.43 3.54 -17.92
N ALA A 92 10.36 3.19 -18.81
CA ALA A 92 11.77 3.59 -18.70
C ALA A 92 11.98 5.11 -18.57
N VAL A 93 11.08 5.94 -19.10
CA VAL A 93 11.16 7.39 -18.99
C VAL A 93 11.08 7.89 -17.53
N TRP A 94 10.50 7.14 -16.58
CA TRP A 94 10.47 7.51 -15.16
C TRP A 94 11.88 7.70 -14.60
N SER A 95 12.87 6.92 -15.02
CA SER A 95 14.24 7.05 -14.51
C SER A 95 14.92 8.35 -14.95
N ALA A 96 14.42 9.00 -16.01
CA ALA A 96 14.90 10.32 -16.44
C ALA A 96 14.42 11.45 -15.51
N PHE A 97 13.39 11.21 -14.70
CA PHE A 97 12.88 12.17 -13.71
C PHE A 97 13.63 12.13 -12.38
N GLY A 98 14.60 11.23 -12.20
CA GLY A 98 15.49 11.21 -11.04
C GLY A 98 15.75 9.81 -10.47
N MET A 99 16.75 9.73 -9.59
CA MET A 99 17.15 8.48 -8.93
C MET A 99 16.33 8.15 -7.69
N ASP A 100 15.73 9.16 -7.05
CA ASP A 100 14.78 8.97 -5.95
C ASP A 100 13.44 8.44 -6.52
N PRO A 101 13.04 7.19 -6.23
CA PRO A 101 11.92 6.55 -6.93
C PRO A 101 10.56 7.21 -6.67
N GLU A 102 10.36 7.79 -5.48
CA GLU A 102 9.12 8.50 -5.13
C GLU A 102 9.06 9.84 -5.85
N GLY A 103 10.09 10.67 -5.72
CA GLY A 103 10.16 11.96 -6.40
C GLY A 103 10.10 11.82 -7.92
N ALA A 104 10.73 10.80 -8.50
CA ALA A 104 10.64 10.51 -9.93
C ALA A 104 9.20 10.17 -10.35
N ASP A 105 8.45 9.43 -9.54
CA ASP A 105 7.05 9.09 -9.81
C ASP A 105 6.15 10.32 -9.84
N TYR A 106 6.27 11.17 -8.83
CA TYR A 106 5.49 12.40 -8.75
C TYR A 106 5.78 13.34 -9.93
N ARG A 107 7.06 13.55 -10.26
CA ARG A 107 7.44 14.42 -11.38
C ARG A 107 6.97 13.85 -12.73
N ALA A 108 7.13 12.56 -12.96
CA ALA A 108 6.67 11.91 -14.19
C ALA A 108 5.14 11.96 -14.32
N CYS A 109 4.41 11.65 -13.26
CA CYS A 109 2.95 11.72 -13.26
C CYS A 109 2.45 13.16 -13.49
N GLN A 110 3.12 14.15 -12.89
CA GLN A 110 2.80 15.55 -13.08
C GLN A 110 3.05 16.01 -14.52
N GLU A 111 4.18 15.63 -15.11
CA GLU A 111 4.56 16.03 -16.48
C GLU A 111 3.65 15.40 -17.54
N PHE A 112 3.36 14.11 -17.43
CA PHE A 112 2.57 13.39 -18.44
C PHE A 112 1.05 13.56 -18.28
N GLY A 113 0.58 13.92 -17.09
CA GLY A 113 -0.84 14.11 -16.80
C GLY A 113 -1.69 12.85 -16.98
N PRO A 114 -3.02 12.96 -16.79
CA PRO A 114 -3.94 11.83 -16.97
C PRO A 114 -3.97 11.30 -18.41
N LEU A 115 -4.27 10.01 -18.58
CA LEU A 115 -4.25 9.36 -19.90
C LEU A 115 -5.26 9.93 -20.91
N TYR A 116 -6.37 10.49 -20.43
CA TYR A 116 -7.50 10.91 -21.27
C TYR A 116 -7.88 12.39 -21.13
N GLY A 117 -7.04 13.21 -20.47
CA GLY A 117 -7.30 14.63 -20.22
C GLY A 117 -7.86 14.92 -18.83
#